data_AF-A0A6G3T2X1-F1
#
_entry.id   AF-A0A6G3T2X1-F1
#
_cell.length_a   1.000
_cell.length_b   1.000
_cell.length_c   1.000
_cell.angle_alpha   90.00
_cell.angle_beta   90.00
_cell.angle_gamma   90.00
#
_symmetry.space_group_name_H-M   'P 1'
#
loop_
_entity.id
_entity.type
_entity.pdbx_description
1 polymer ?
#
loop_
_entity_poly.entity_id
_entity_poly.type
_entity_poly.pdbx_seq_one_letter_code
_entity_poly.pdbx_strand_id
1 'polypeptide(L)'
;MPREHQRYQERPSRLDGAVVWTLDALPGPQGPARSVLPDGCMDLIWSAGRLVVAGPDTHAFQVDPHDRAPRAAIRFPPGTAPVLLGVPANELRDHRVELADLWSRTAVRELTGRVDRAADPATALEDFALALAAETGPPDPLTAAV
;
A
#
# COMPACT_ATOMS: atom_id res chain seq x y z
N MET A 1 -27.84 12.86 -15.23
CA MET A 1 -27.11 11.66 -14.76
C MET A 1 -26.07 12.11 -13.75
N PRO A 2 -26.12 11.70 -12.47
CA PRO A 2 -25.08 12.06 -11.51
C PRO A 2 -23.74 11.46 -11.96
N ARG A 3 -22.68 12.26 -11.92
CA ARG A 3 -21.31 11.81 -12.21
C ARG A 3 -20.80 11.07 -10.98
N GLU A 4 -20.79 9.75 -11.03
CA GLU A 4 -20.25 8.92 -9.95
C GLU A 4 -18.72 8.92 -10.10
N HIS A 5 -18.06 9.73 -9.28
CA HIS A 5 -16.59 9.79 -9.22
C HIS A 5 -16.05 8.62 -8.39
N GLN A 6 -14.88 8.12 -8.80
CA GLN A 6 -14.13 7.12 -8.05
C GLN A 6 -13.90 7.59 -6.60
N ARG A 7 -14.53 6.91 -5.64
CA ARG A 7 -14.43 7.27 -4.23
C ARG A 7 -13.09 6.82 -3.69
N TYR A 8 -12.28 7.80 -3.35
CA TYR A 8 -11.07 7.61 -2.56
C TYR A 8 -11.43 7.90 -1.10
N GLN A 9 -11.07 6.98 -0.22
CA GLN A 9 -11.27 7.14 1.21
C GLN A 9 -9.96 6.86 1.92
N GLU A 10 -9.62 7.69 2.89
CA GLU A 10 -8.47 7.50 3.78
C GLU A 10 -8.98 7.44 5.21
N ARG A 11 -8.34 6.61 6.02
CA ARG A 11 -8.54 6.59 7.46
C ARG A 11 -7.20 6.39 8.17
N PRO A 12 -7.03 6.94 9.38
CA PRO A 12 -5.89 6.60 10.22
C PRO A 12 -5.80 5.08 10.41
N SER A 13 -4.59 4.55 10.34
CA SER A 13 -4.30 3.18 10.70
C SER A 13 -4.21 3.04 12.22
N ARG A 14 -4.43 1.83 12.71
CA ARG A 14 -4.09 1.38 14.07
C ARG A 14 -2.58 1.27 14.28
N LEU A 15 -1.80 1.22 13.20
CA LEU A 15 -0.35 1.36 13.25
C LEU A 15 0.01 2.85 13.30
N ASP A 16 0.77 3.26 14.31
CA ASP A 16 1.10 4.66 14.55
C ASP A 16 1.74 5.32 13.32
N GLY A 17 1.16 6.46 12.89
CA GLY A 17 1.63 7.23 11.74
C GLY A 17 1.29 6.64 10.37
N ALA A 18 0.69 5.44 10.30
CA ALA A 18 0.24 4.85 9.05
C ALA A 18 -1.18 5.29 8.67
N VAL A 19 -1.48 5.25 7.37
CA VAL A 19 -2.79 5.61 6.82
C VAL A 19 -3.30 4.47 5.95
N VAL A 20 -4.52 4.03 6.19
CA VAL A 20 -5.18 3.05 5.33
C VAL A 20 -6.01 3.82 4.31
N TRP A 21 -5.83 3.51 3.02
CA TRP A 21 -6.61 4.13 1.97
C TRP A 21 -7.25 3.08 1.06
N THR A 22 -8.47 3.38 0.59
CA THR A 22 -9.22 2.55 -0.34
C THR A 22 -9.65 3.33 -1.56
N LEU A 23 -9.73 2.62 -2.66
CA LEU A 23 -10.15 3.13 -3.94
C LEU A 23 -11.18 2.17 -4.54
N ASP A 24 -12.43 2.59 -4.56
CA ASP A 24 -13.52 1.76 -5.07
C ASP A 24 -13.42 1.55 -6.58
N ALA A 25 -13.74 0.34 -7.04
CA ALA A 25 -13.98 0.05 -8.44
C ALA A 25 -15.35 0.60 -8.84
N LEU A 26 -15.39 1.63 -9.68
CA LEU A 26 -16.65 2.13 -10.23
C LEU A 26 -16.61 2.25 -11.75
N PRO A 27 -17.71 1.86 -12.44
CA PRO A 27 -17.92 2.19 -13.84
C PRO A 27 -18.26 3.68 -13.95
N GLY A 28 -17.36 4.46 -14.54
CA GLY A 28 -17.55 5.90 -14.73
C GLY A 28 -16.45 6.53 -15.60
N PRO A 29 -16.71 7.71 -16.19
CA PRO A 29 -15.71 8.43 -16.97
C PRO A 29 -14.53 8.85 -16.08
N GLN A 30 -13.36 8.93 -16.72
CA GLN A 30 -12.06 9.13 -16.10
C GLN A 30 -12.04 10.31 -15.12
N GLY A 31 -11.60 10.05 -13.88
CA GLY A 31 -11.15 11.12 -12.99
C GLY A 31 -9.76 11.61 -13.43
N PRO A 32 -9.36 12.84 -13.08
CA PRO A 32 -8.00 13.30 -13.35
C PRO A 32 -6.98 12.36 -12.68
N ALA A 33 -5.87 12.09 -13.37
CA ALA A 33 -4.77 11.30 -12.82
C ALA A 33 -4.34 11.89 -11.47
N ARG A 34 -4.35 11.07 -10.42
CA ARG A 34 -3.95 11.50 -9.08
C ARG A 34 -2.43 11.51 -9.01
N SER A 35 -1.88 12.67 -8.68
CA SER A 35 -0.45 12.81 -8.36
C SER A 35 -0.24 12.40 -6.91
N VAL A 36 0.59 11.38 -6.70
CA VAL A 36 1.19 11.12 -5.39
C VAL A 36 2.38 12.08 -5.27
N LEU A 37 2.46 12.85 -4.19
CA LEU A 37 3.59 13.74 -3.94
C LEU A 37 4.71 12.95 -3.26
N PRO A 38 5.98 13.34 -3.47
CA PRO A 38 7.09 12.70 -2.79
C PRO A 38 7.03 12.99 -1.29
N ASP A 39 6.60 12.00 -0.52
CA ASP A 39 6.40 12.10 0.94
C ASP A 39 7.35 11.20 1.74
N GLY A 40 8.22 10.44 1.06
CA GLY A 40 9.12 9.47 1.69
C GLY A 40 8.39 8.27 2.30
N CYS A 41 7.07 8.18 2.13
CA CYS A 41 6.26 7.08 2.60
C CYS A 41 6.32 5.91 1.60
N MET A 42 6.05 4.71 2.09
CA MET A 42 5.93 3.53 1.26
C MET A 42 4.53 2.97 1.42
N ASP A 43 3.93 2.50 0.34
CA ASP A 43 2.58 1.95 0.35
C ASP A 43 2.64 0.44 0.04
N LEU A 44 1.98 -0.38 0.86
CA LEU A 44 1.63 -1.74 0.48
C LEU A 44 0.21 -1.73 -0.10
N ILE A 45 0.10 -2.02 -1.40
CA ILE A 45 -1.12 -1.87 -2.19
C ILE A 45 -1.61 -3.23 -2.64
N TRP A 46 -2.86 -3.56 -2.32
CA TRP A 46 -3.59 -4.66 -2.89
C TRP A 46 -4.45 -4.19 -4.07
N SER A 47 -4.43 -4.95 -5.17
CA SER A 47 -5.28 -4.75 -6.35
C SER A 47 -5.66 -6.11 -6.94
N ALA A 48 -6.93 -6.51 -6.79
CA ALA A 48 -7.53 -7.70 -7.39
C ALA A 48 -6.61 -8.95 -7.44
N GLY A 49 -6.13 -9.40 -6.28
CA GLY A 49 -5.29 -10.61 -6.17
C GLY A 49 -3.79 -10.38 -6.37
N ARG A 50 -3.34 -9.12 -6.41
CA ARG A 50 -1.92 -8.75 -6.45
C ARG A 50 -1.57 -7.85 -5.28
N LEU A 51 -0.34 -7.99 -4.79
CA LEU A 51 0.21 -7.17 -3.72
C LEU A 51 1.46 -6.50 -4.27
N VAL A 52 1.47 -5.18 -4.23
CA VAL A 52 2.53 -4.34 -4.78
C VAL A 52 3.06 -3.46 -3.67
N VAL A 53 4.37 -3.41 -3.51
CA VAL A 53 5.05 -2.44 -2.66
C VAL A 53 5.44 -1.27 -3.53
N ALA A 54 4.87 -0.10 -3.26
CA ALA A 54 5.35 1.16 -3.80
C ALA A 54 6.37 1.74 -2.82
N GLY A 55 7.61 1.90 -3.28
CA GLY A 55 8.60 2.59 -2.48
C GLY A 55 8.37 4.10 -2.45
N PRO A 56 9.26 4.85 -1.78
CA PRO A 56 9.14 6.30 -1.74
C PRO A 56 9.26 6.85 -3.16
N ASP A 57 8.16 7.41 -3.65
CA ASP A 57 8.11 8.10 -4.92
C ASP A 57 8.88 9.43 -4.77
N THR A 58 9.87 9.72 -5.60
CA THR A 58 10.48 11.06 -5.72
C THR A 58 9.80 11.89 -6.83
N HIS A 59 8.92 11.24 -7.59
CA HIS A 59 8.19 11.81 -8.72
C HIS A 59 6.71 11.42 -8.68
N ALA A 60 5.86 12.27 -9.26
CA ALA A 60 4.42 12.01 -9.36
C ALA A 60 4.14 10.77 -10.22
N PHE A 61 3.70 9.67 -9.59
CA PHE A 61 3.31 8.47 -10.31
C PHE A 61 1.88 8.58 -10.85
N GLN A 62 1.71 8.30 -12.15
CA GLN A 62 0.39 8.25 -12.79
C GLN A 62 -0.14 6.81 -12.70
N VAL A 63 -1.19 6.62 -11.91
CA VAL A 63 -1.98 5.38 -11.96
C VAL A 63 -2.56 5.20 -13.36
N ASP A 64 -2.42 4.02 -13.96
CA ASP A 64 -3.04 3.69 -15.24
C ASP A 64 -4.57 3.94 -15.17
N PRO A 65 -5.10 4.88 -15.98
CA PRO A 65 -6.54 5.20 -16.00
C PRO A 65 -7.41 4.08 -16.58
N HIS A 66 -6.83 3.01 -17.13
CA HIS A 66 -7.54 1.81 -17.53
C HIS A 66 -7.68 0.76 -16.43
N ASP A 67 -6.89 0.85 -15.35
CA ASP A 67 -6.99 -0.07 -14.22
C ASP A 67 -8.14 0.35 -13.29
N ARG A 68 -9.27 -0.35 -13.45
CA ARG A 68 -10.52 -0.13 -12.72
C ARG A 68 -10.69 -1.08 -11.53
N ALA A 69 -9.66 -1.86 -11.19
CA ALA A 69 -9.73 -2.78 -10.08
C ALA A 69 -9.87 -2.01 -8.74
N PRO A 70 -10.63 -2.57 -7.78
CA PRO A 70 -10.70 -1.99 -6.45
C PRO A 70 -9.33 -2.13 -5.80
N ARG A 71 -8.92 -1.09 -5.07
CA ARG A 71 -7.64 -1.11 -4.36
C ARG A 71 -7.83 -0.80 -2.89
N ALA A 72 -7.01 -1.47 -2.10
CA ALA A 72 -6.83 -1.17 -0.69
C ALA A 72 -5.34 -1.09 -0.43
N ALA A 73 -4.93 -0.20 0.45
CA ALA A 73 -3.53 -0.06 0.78
C ALA A 73 -3.32 0.46 2.19
N ILE A 74 -2.13 0.21 2.70
CA ILE A 74 -1.60 0.87 3.89
C ILE A 74 -0.34 1.65 3.53
N ARG A 75 -0.37 2.95 3.82
CA ARG A 75 0.76 3.86 3.76
C ARG A 75 1.50 3.81 5.07
N PHE A 76 2.78 3.44 5.02
CA PHE A 76 3.66 3.45 6.18
C PHE A 76 4.38 4.80 6.29
N PRO A 77 4.57 5.32 7.51
CA PRO A 77 5.39 6.49 7.70
C PRO A 77 6.85 6.18 7.31
N PRO A 78 7.64 7.21 6.95
CA PRO A 78 9.03 7.06 6.56
C PRO A 78 9.82 6.18 7.55
N GLY A 79 10.63 5.27 7.03
CA GLY A 79 11.45 4.36 7.84
C GLY A 79 10.72 3.13 8.41
N THR A 80 9.38 3.07 8.37
CA THR A 80 8.64 1.92 8.94
C THR A 80 8.55 0.73 7.99
N ALA A 81 8.17 0.95 6.74
CA ALA A 81 8.05 -0.14 5.75
C ALA A 81 9.34 -0.94 5.54
N PRO A 82 10.55 -0.34 5.50
CA PRO A 82 11.78 -1.12 5.36
C PRO A 82 12.03 -2.10 6.50
N VAL A 83 11.68 -1.70 7.73
CA VAL A 83 11.79 -2.54 8.92
C VAL A 83 10.77 -3.68 8.85
N LEU A 84 9.52 -3.38 8.51
CA LEU A 84 8.43 -4.37 8.47
C LEU A 84 8.53 -5.35 7.30
N LEU A 85 8.92 -4.86 6.12
CA LEU A 85 8.97 -5.65 4.90
C LEU A 85 10.34 -6.32 4.70
N GLY A 86 11.37 -5.91 5.46
CA GLY A 86 12.73 -6.41 5.32
C GLY A 86 13.42 -5.99 4.03
N VAL A 87 12.93 -4.93 3.37
CA VAL A 87 13.46 -4.44 2.09
C VAL A 87 13.89 -2.98 2.24
N PRO A 88 15.16 -2.65 1.95
CA PRO A 88 15.65 -1.28 2.04
C PRO A 88 14.84 -0.30 1.18
N ALA A 89 14.48 0.87 1.74
CA ALA A 89 13.74 1.90 1.01
C ALA A 89 14.45 2.39 -0.26
N ASN A 90 15.80 2.34 -0.29
CA ASN A 90 16.60 2.76 -1.44
C ASN A 90 16.49 1.81 -2.63
N GLU A 91 16.19 0.53 -2.41
CA GLU A 91 15.98 -0.47 -3.47
C GLU A 91 14.63 -0.28 -4.15
N LEU A 92 13.65 0.29 -3.42
CA LEU A 92 12.29 0.51 -3.91
C LEU A 92 12.00 1.96 -4.29
N ARG A 93 12.96 2.88 -4.12
CA ARG A 93 12.81 4.28 -4.48
C ARG A 93 12.44 4.43 -5.96
N ASP A 94 11.36 5.14 -6.25
CA ASP A 94 10.78 5.30 -7.59
C ASP A 94 10.34 3.99 -8.28
N HIS A 95 10.23 2.90 -7.51
CA HIS A 95 9.86 1.59 -8.01
C HIS A 95 8.59 1.06 -7.33
N ARG A 96 7.80 0.35 -8.13
CA ARG A 96 6.68 -0.48 -7.67
C ARG A 96 7.00 -1.90 -8.02
N VAL A 97 7.16 -2.73 -7.01
CA VAL A 97 7.53 -4.14 -7.17
C VAL A 97 6.41 -5.02 -6.65
N GLU A 98 6.15 -6.11 -7.33
CA GLU A 98 5.24 -7.13 -6.80
C GLU A 98 5.89 -7.69 -5.52
N LEU A 99 5.11 -7.83 -4.45
CA LEU A 99 5.60 -8.40 -3.20
C LEU A 99 6.17 -9.82 -3.42
N ALA A 100 5.67 -10.52 -4.44
CA ALA A 100 6.15 -11.84 -4.87
C ALA A 100 7.59 -11.87 -5.40
N ASP A 101 8.16 -10.71 -5.74
CA ASP A 101 9.56 -10.56 -6.14
C ASP A 101 10.48 -10.24 -4.96
N LEU A 102 9.91 -9.77 -3.84
CA LEU A 102 10.62 -9.47 -2.60
C LEU A 102 10.59 -10.63 -1.60
N TRP A 103 9.45 -11.31 -1.52
CA TRP A 103 9.17 -12.34 -0.53
C TRP A 103 9.00 -13.70 -1.20
N SER A 104 9.05 -14.77 -0.39
CA SER A 104 8.75 -16.10 -0.91
C SER A 104 7.34 -16.15 -1.52
N ARG A 105 7.22 -16.76 -2.71
CA ARG A 105 5.93 -16.88 -3.42
C ARG A 105 4.84 -17.53 -2.56
N THR A 106 5.23 -18.45 -1.66
CA THR A 106 4.32 -19.10 -0.71
C THR A 106 3.73 -18.10 0.27
N ALA A 107 4.59 -17.30 0.94
CA ALA A 107 4.14 -16.28 1.90
C ALA A 107 3.22 -15.25 1.22
N VAL A 108 3.58 -14.81 0.00
CA VAL A 108 2.74 -13.86 -0.75
C VAL A 108 1.42 -14.47 -1.16
N ARG A 109 1.38 -15.73 -1.62
CA ARG A 109 0.10 -16.41 -1.92
C ARG A 109 -0.80 -16.54 -0.71
N GLU A 110 -0.24 -16.86 0.46
CA GLU A 110 -1.01 -16.96 1.69
C GLU A 110 -1.58 -15.60 2.09
N LEU A 111 -0.75 -14.55 2.06
CA LEU A 111 -1.18 -13.18 2.36
C LEU A 111 -2.23 -12.69 1.37
N THR A 112 -1.96 -12.77 0.06
CA THR A 112 -2.93 -12.42 -0.99
C THR A 112 -4.24 -13.17 -0.79
N GLY A 113 -4.17 -14.48 -0.53
CA GLY A 113 -5.38 -15.28 -0.30
C GLY A 113 -6.16 -14.84 0.96
N ARG A 114 -5.48 -14.42 2.03
CA ARG A 114 -6.14 -13.86 3.23
C ARG A 114 -6.83 -12.54 2.90
N VAL A 115 -6.15 -11.64 2.19
CA VAL A 115 -6.69 -10.33 1.80
C VAL A 115 -7.86 -10.49 0.81
N ASP A 116 -7.74 -11.38 -0.18
CA ASP A 116 -8.79 -11.64 -1.18
C ASP A 116 -10.08 -12.22 -0.57
N ARG A 117 -9.96 -13.01 0.50
CA ARG A 117 -11.11 -13.61 1.20
C ARG A 117 -11.67 -12.72 2.30
N ALA A 118 -11.01 -11.62 2.63
CA ALA A 118 -11.47 -10.71 3.66
C ALA A 118 -12.71 -9.95 3.17
N ALA A 119 -13.67 -9.74 4.07
CA ALA A 119 -14.81 -8.87 3.79
C ALA A 119 -14.36 -7.41 3.57
N ASP A 120 -13.23 -7.04 4.17
CA ASP A 120 -12.57 -5.75 3.97
C ASP A 120 -11.05 -5.97 3.75
N PRO A 121 -10.58 -5.91 2.49
CA PRO A 121 -9.16 -6.01 2.15
C PRO A 121 -8.28 -4.99 2.87
N ALA A 122 -8.82 -3.79 3.17
CA ALA A 122 -8.07 -2.72 3.81
C ALA A 122 -7.76 -3.05 5.28
N THR A 123 -8.76 -3.56 6.00
CA THR A 123 -8.57 -4.07 7.37
C THR A 123 -7.63 -5.28 7.39
N ALA A 124 -7.72 -6.18 6.41
CA ALA A 124 -6.80 -7.32 6.34
C ALA A 124 -5.32 -6.92 6.11
N LEU A 125 -5.08 -5.89 5.29
CA LEU A 125 -3.74 -5.31 5.11
C LEU A 125 -3.23 -4.64 6.40
N GLU A 126 -4.10 -3.91 7.08
CA GLU A 126 -3.78 -3.28 8.37
C GLU A 126 -3.44 -4.31 9.45
N ASP A 127 -4.25 -5.37 9.59
CA ASP A 127 -4.00 -6.45 10.54
C ASP A 127 -2.68 -7.16 10.26
N PHE A 128 -2.35 -7.36 8.98
CA PHE A 128 -1.07 -7.91 8.57
C PHE A 128 0.11 -6.98 8.94
N ALA A 129 -0.01 -5.68 8.68
CA ALA A 129 0.99 -4.69 9.07
C ALA A 129 1.20 -4.65 10.59
N LEU A 130 0.12 -4.73 11.37
CA LEU A 130 0.18 -4.83 12.83
C LEU A 130 0.88 -6.11 13.30
N ALA A 131 0.60 -7.25 12.66
CA ALA A 131 1.27 -8.51 12.98
C ALA A 131 2.77 -8.43 12.71
N LEU A 132 3.18 -7.87 11.57
CA LEU A 132 4.60 -7.63 11.28
C LEU A 132 5.25 -6.71 12.32
N ALA A 133 4.60 -5.60 12.67
CA ALA A 133 5.13 -4.67 13.66
C ALA A 133 5.30 -5.31 15.05
N ALA A 134 4.39 -6.21 15.43
CA ALA A 134 4.51 -6.97 16.66
C ALA A 134 5.68 -7.97 16.63
N GLU A 135 6.01 -8.53 15.46
CA GLU A 135 7.12 -9.47 15.28
C GLU A 135 8.48 -8.78 15.18
N THR A 136 8.58 -7.61 14.54
CA THR A 136 9.84 -6.88 14.36
C THR A 136 10.24 -6.01 15.56
N GLY A 137 9.30 -5.70 16.45
CA GLY A 137 9.49 -4.68 17.50
C GLY A 137 9.43 -3.25 16.95
N PRO A 138 9.53 -2.22 17.81
CA PRO A 138 9.45 -0.83 17.37
C PRO A 138 10.58 -0.50 16.37
N PRO A 139 10.29 0.22 15.27
CA PRO A 139 11.31 0.64 14.34
C PRO A 139 12.39 1.45 15.07
N ASP A 140 13.65 1.19 14.75
CA ASP A 140 14.77 1.90 15.37
C ASP A 140 14.60 3.41 15.11
N PRO A 141 14.63 4.28 16.13
CA PRO A 141 14.43 5.72 15.97
C PRO A 141 15.43 6.40 15.03
N LEU A 142 16.53 5.73 14.68
CA LEU A 142 17.51 6.21 13.69
C LEU A 142 17.09 6.00 12.22
N THR A 143 16.08 5.17 11.95
CA THR A 143 15.57 4.93 10.58
C THR A 143 14.44 5.88 10.15
N ALA A 144 13.91 6.70 11.08
CA ALA A 144 12.80 7.61 10.86
C ALA A 144 13.22 9.03 10.40
N ALA A 145 14.52 9.28 10.22
CA ALA A 145 15.05 10.58 9.80
C ALA A 145 15.97 10.45 8.59
N VAL A 146 15.45 10.80 7.40
CA VAL A 146 16.23 11.32 6.27
C VAL A 146 15.44 12.46 5.64
#